data_AF-A0A9C7SGC2-F1
#
_entry.id   AF-A0A9C7SGC2-F1
#
_cell.length_a   1.000
_cell.length_b   1.000
_cell.length_c   1.000
_cell.angle_alpha   90.00
_cell.angle_beta   90.00
_cell.angle_gamma   90.00
#
_symmetry.space_group_name_H-M   'P 1'
#
loop_
_entity.id
_entity.type
_entity.pdbx_description
1 polymer ?
#
loop_
_entity_poly.entity_id
_entity_poly.type
_entity_poly.pdbx_seq_one_letter_code
_entity_poly.pdbx_strand_id
1 'polypeptide(L)'
;GKEPGEPGVKSESVLTDQQGSKGRSGTTATYPNTSATLNLEARQVLSGKDNLGGGKLHINLTGDSLSVDDFNLNIPGGSVEGALTLQRVEDGLTGILKLNMDKFDYGVLYRYIKPDSTYDGLISTRVNLNLAGYDAMHLLDHANGTIDFVIWPKKIGAGILNIWSVNLFLAILPELKKKESKLNCATALLDIKDGQLTEELIFIDTTKIWMEGNVDINFPEEKVEVTLYPTAKKAKIFGLQVPIRLKGSFSDIGVKVKPFDLVKAYASFITSPLHAPFRRAFGKKTGDNLSVFCGQLLDRNFLKAMLDEIEKRTPTIDEMYK
;
A
#
# COMPACT_ATOMS: atom_id res chain seq x y z
N GLY A 1 -57.39 -22.82 -24.75
CA GLY A 1 -56.52 -23.77 -24.04
C GLY A 1 -55.52 -22.98 -23.21
N LYS A 2 -55.47 -23.27 -21.91
CA LYS A 2 -54.46 -22.90 -20.88
C LYS A 2 -53.96 -21.45 -20.78
N GLU A 3 -54.40 -20.79 -19.72
CA GLU A 3 -53.61 -19.86 -18.85
C GLU A 3 -52.81 -20.68 -17.79
N PRO A 4 -51.96 -20.11 -16.91
CA PRO A 4 -51.42 -18.73 -16.77
C PRO A 4 -49.88 -18.66 -16.46
N GLY A 5 -49.32 -17.44 -16.30
CA GLY A 5 -48.13 -17.23 -15.45
C GLY A 5 -47.20 -16.04 -15.75
N GLU A 6 -47.53 -14.85 -15.25
CA GLU A 6 -46.56 -13.85 -14.77
C GLU A 6 -46.04 -14.31 -13.37
N PRO A 7 -44.89 -13.84 -12.82
CA PRO A 7 -44.61 -12.41 -12.61
C PRO A 7 -43.16 -11.97 -12.87
N GLY A 8 -43.01 -10.66 -13.13
CA GLY A 8 -41.73 -10.00 -13.38
C GLY A 8 -40.88 -9.67 -12.16
N VAL A 9 -39.71 -9.13 -12.46
CA VAL A 9 -38.85 -8.38 -11.52
C VAL A 9 -38.38 -7.13 -12.26
N LYS A 10 -39.03 -6.00 -11.98
CA LYS A 10 -38.44 -4.67 -12.18
C LYS A 10 -37.48 -4.44 -11.01
N SER A 11 -36.23 -4.12 -11.32
CA SER A 11 -35.29 -3.50 -10.40
C SER A 11 -34.80 -2.22 -11.09
N GLU A 12 -35.50 -1.12 -10.83
CA GLU A 12 -34.96 0.22 -10.97
C GLU A 12 -34.36 0.60 -9.62
N SER A 13 -33.05 0.84 -9.57
CA SER A 13 -32.46 1.69 -8.55
C SER A 13 -31.59 2.73 -9.24
N VAL A 14 -32.23 3.85 -9.53
CA VAL A 14 -31.58 5.11 -9.89
C VAL A 14 -30.90 5.64 -8.63
N LEU A 15 -29.58 5.75 -8.66
CA LEU A 15 -28.82 6.54 -7.69
C LEU A 15 -28.13 7.67 -8.44
N THR A 16 -28.87 8.77 -8.60
CA THR A 16 -28.29 10.10 -8.78
C THR A 16 -28.22 10.73 -7.40
N ASP A 17 -27.01 10.99 -6.91
CA ASP A 17 -26.81 12.09 -5.98
C ASP A 17 -25.55 12.86 -6.35
N GLN A 18 -25.79 14.08 -6.82
CA GLN A 18 -24.79 15.08 -7.17
C GLN A 18 -24.58 15.95 -5.92
N GLN A 19 -23.43 15.79 -5.28
CA GLN A 19 -22.65 16.86 -4.64
C GLN A 19 -23.40 17.81 -3.68
N GLY A 20 -23.37 17.49 -2.38
CA GLY A 20 -23.78 18.43 -1.33
C GLY A 20 -23.70 17.86 0.08
N SER A 21 -22.53 17.95 0.72
CA SER A 21 -22.37 17.61 2.15
C SER A 21 -23.21 18.53 3.03
N LYS A 22 -24.22 17.96 3.71
CA LYS A 22 -24.62 18.29 5.08
C LYS A 22 -25.09 17.00 5.75
N GLY A 23 -24.38 16.60 6.80
CA GLY A 23 -24.56 15.35 7.52
C GLY A 23 -26.02 15.10 7.92
N ARG A 24 -26.44 13.86 7.70
CA ARG A 24 -27.68 13.31 8.24
C ARG A 24 -27.38 11.86 8.64
N SER A 25 -27.34 11.64 9.94
CA SER A 25 -27.13 10.33 10.56
C SER A 25 -28.12 9.32 9.97
N GLY A 26 -27.58 8.27 9.36
CA GLY A 26 -28.34 7.21 8.72
C GLY A 26 -29.11 6.42 9.79
N THR A 27 -30.38 6.16 9.52
CA THR A 27 -31.19 5.26 10.32
C THR A 27 -30.67 3.85 10.10
N THR A 28 -29.98 3.27 11.08
CA THR A 28 -29.56 1.86 11.03
C THR A 28 -30.81 1.00 11.17
N ALA A 29 -31.35 0.53 10.05
CA ALA A 29 -32.32 -0.55 10.07
C ALA A 29 -31.58 -1.83 10.44
N THR A 30 -31.61 -2.19 11.72
CA THR A 30 -31.16 -3.49 12.18
C THR A 30 -32.18 -4.51 11.69
N TYR A 31 -31.77 -5.44 10.84
CA TYR A 31 -32.61 -6.57 10.42
C TYR A 31 -32.12 -7.83 11.15
N PRO A 32 -32.40 -7.97 12.46
CA PRO A 32 -32.06 -9.17 13.19
C PRO A 32 -32.73 -10.34 12.46
N ASN A 33 -31.95 -11.35 12.09
CA ASN A 33 -32.32 -12.54 11.30
C ASN A 33 -32.24 -12.42 9.77
N THR A 34 -31.56 -11.42 9.21
CA THR A 34 -31.21 -11.47 7.79
C THR A 34 -29.96 -12.31 7.61
N SER A 35 -30.09 -13.41 6.89
CA SER A 35 -28.97 -14.12 6.29
C SER A 35 -29.02 -13.96 4.79
N ALA A 36 -27.87 -13.70 4.18
CA ALA A 36 -27.70 -13.68 2.75
C ALA A 36 -26.38 -14.34 2.40
N THR A 37 -26.41 -15.23 1.41
CA THR A 37 -25.22 -15.88 0.89
C THR A 37 -25.14 -15.63 -0.60
N LEU A 38 -23.97 -15.18 -1.07
CA LEU A 38 -23.66 -15.03 -2.48
C LEU A 38 -22.47 -15.93 -2.81
N ASN A 39 -22.69 -16.85 -3.74
CA ASN A 39 -21.66 -17.70 -4.31
C ASN A 39 -21.50 -17.35 -5.79
N LEU A 40 -20.34 -16.84 -6.16
CA LEU A 40 -20.00 -16.50 -7.53
C LEU A 40 -18.75 -17.27 -7.96
N GLU A 41 -18.86 -18.03 -9.04
CA GLU A 41 -17.74 -18.66 -9.71
C GLU A 41 -17.77 -18.27 -11.18
N ALA A 42 -16.69 -17.66 -11.66
CA ALA A 42 -16.55 -17.21 -13.02
C ALA A 42 -15.34 -17.88 -13.66
N ARG A 43 -15.53 -18.48 -14.83
CA ARG A 43 -14.42 -19.01 -15.64
C ARG A 43 -13.54 -17.88 -16.22
N GLN A 44 -14.14 -16.70 -16.38
CA GLN A 44 -13.46 -15.53 -16.92
C GLN A 44 -14.11 -14.25 -16.36
N VAL A 45 -13.27 -13.34 -15.85
CA VAL A 45 -13.60 -12.03 -15.34
C VAL A 45 -12.90 -11.01 -16.24
N LEU A 46 -13.65 -10.04 -16.73
CA LEU A 46 -13.14 -8.98 -17.61
C LEU A 46 -13.32 -7.61 -16.95
N SER A 47 -12.34 -6.73 -17.17
CA SER A 47 -12.46 -5.29 -16.86
C SER A 47 -12.20 -4.51 -18.15
N GLY A 48 -13.28 -4.13 -18.84
CA GLY A 48 -13.19 -3.58 -20.19
C GLY A 48 -12.52 -4.57 -21.14
N LYS A 49 -11.31 -4.23 -21.62
CA LYS A 49 -10.50 -5.09 -22.49
C LYS A 49 -9.53 -6.00 -21.74
N ASP A 50 -9.37 -5.79 -20.43
CA ASP A 50 -8.42 -6.53 -19.61
C ASP A 50 -9.05 -7.85 -19.15
N ASN A 51 -8.30 -8.94 -19.33
CA ASN A 51 -8.71 -10.26 -18.87
C ASN A 51 -8.08 -10.56 -17.51
N LEU A 52 -8.91 -10.70 -16.49
CA LEU A 52 -8.51 -11.01 -15.11
C LEU A 52 -8.58 -12.51 -14.79
N GLY A 53 -8.85 -13.33 -15.81
CA GLY A 53 -8.93 -14.79 -15.71
C GLY A 53 -10.09 -15.27 -14.85
N GLY A 54 -9.98 -16.46 -14.26
CA GLY A 54 -11.07 -17.08 -13.50
C GLY A 54 -11.03 -16.70 -12.03
N GLY A 55 -12.19 -16.67 -11.36
CA GLY A 55 -12.25 -16.31 -9.94
C GLY A 55 -13.47 -16.85 -9.23
N LYS A 56 -13.37 -16.88 -7.90
CA LYS A 56 -14.42 -17.27 -6.98
C LYS A 56 -14.59 -16.23 -5.90
N LEU A 57 -15.81 -16.08 -5.44
CA LEU A 57 -16.19 -15.18 -4.38
C LEU A 57 -17.35 -15.81 -3.60
N HIS A 58 -17.10 -16.08 -2.33
CA HIS A 58 -18.12 -16.51 -1.38
C HIS A 58 -18.31 -15.44 -0.32
N ILE A 59 -19.49 -14.82 -0.30
CA ILE A 59 -19.89 -13.82 0.69
C ILE A 59 -21.01 -14.38 1.55
N ASN A 60 -20.88 -14.24 2.86
CA ASN A 60 -21.91 -14.54 3.83
C ASN A 60 -22.22 -13.31 4.67
N LEU A 61 -23.50 -12.99 4.80
CA LEU A 61 -24.02 -12.02 5.75
C LEU A 61 -24.93 -12.79 6.71
N THR A 62 -24.69 -12.71 8.01
CA THR A 62 -25.54 -13.30 9.04
C THR A 62 -25.69 -12.34 10.20
N GLY A 63 -26.86 -11.72 10.30
CA GLY A 63 -27.12 -10.67 11.28
C GLY A 63 -26.13 -9.53 11.13
N ASP A 64 -25.26 -9.38 12.14
CA ASP A 64 -24.27 -8.30 12.26
C ASP A 64 -22.86 -8.69 11.78
N SER A 65 -22.71 -9.87 11.15
CA SER A 65 -21.44 -10.39 10.64
C SER A 65 -21.47 -10.51 9.12
N LEU A 66 -20.46 -9.93 8.46
CA LEU A 66 -20.15 -10.07 7.04
C LEU A 66 -18.84 -10.83 6.90
N SER A 67 -18.82 -11.92 6.14
CA SER A 67 -17.60 -12.61 5.77
C SER A 67 -17.45 -12.76 4.26
N VAL A 68 -16.20 -12.73 3.82
CA VAL A 68 -15.72 -13.15 2.51
C VAL A 68 -14.73 -14.26 2.81
N ASP A 69 -15.17 -15.51 2.67
CA ASP A 69 -14.42 -16.67 3.18
C ASP A 69 -13.33 -17.13 2.20
N ASP A 70 -13.61 -17.00 0.91
CA ASP A 70 -12.70 -17.36 -0.20
C ASP A 70 -12.97 -16.42 -1.37
N PHE A 71 -12.17 -15.34 -1.45
CA PHE A 71 -12.00 -14.59 -2.67
C PHE A 71 -10.72 -15.03 -3.36
N ASN A 72 -10.83 -15.50 -4.59
CA ASN A 72 -9.67 -15.79 -5.42
C ASN A 72 -9.86 -15.28 -6.85
N LEU A 73 -8.76 -14.85 -7.45
CA LEU A 73 -8.70 -14.40 -8.82
C LEU A 73 -7.37 -14.85 -9.45
N ASN A 74 -7.45 -15.70 -10.45
CA ASN A 74 -6.31 -16.24 -11.19
C ASN A 74 -6.07 -15.37 -12.42
N ILE A 75 -5.12 -14.45 -12.33
CA ILE A 75 -4.87 -13.43 -13.34
C ILE A 75 -3.69 -13.88 -14.21
N PRO A 76 -3.61 -13.49 -15.49
CA PRO A 76 -2.42 -13.75 -16.29
C PRO A 76 -1.13 -13.28 -15.61
N GLY A 77 -0.30 -14.23 -15.16
CA GLY A 77 1.00 -13.97 -14.55
C GLY A 77 1.00 -13.69 -13.04
N GLY A 78 -0.12 -13.88 -12.34
CA GLY A 78 -0.26 -13.60 -10.92
C GLY A 78 -1.54 -14.15 -10.28
N SER A 79 -1.79 -13.80 -9.02
CA SER A 79 -3.01 -14.18 -8.31
C SER A 79 -3.43 -13.13 -7.29
N VAL A 80 -4.71 -13.15 -6.92
CA VAL A 80 -5.23 -12.42 -5.77
C VAL A 80 -6.03 -13.40 -4.93
N GLU A 81 -5.71 -13.48 -3.65
CA GLU A 81 -6.39 -14.28 -2.66
C GLU A 81 -6.74 -13.38 -1.49
N GLY A 82 -7.99 -13.40 -1.04
CA GLY A 82 -8.46 -12.52 0.01
C GLY A 82 -9.48 -13.19 0.91
N ALA A 83 -9.46 -12.79 2.17
CA ALA A 83 -10.51 -13.09 3.13
C ALA A 83 -10.78 -11.85 3.98
N LEU A 84 -12.05 -11.62 4.27
CA LEU A 84 -12.50 -10.52 5.12
C LEU A 84 -13.54 -11.05 6.09
N THR A 85 -13.45 -10.65 7.35
CA THR A 85 -14.53 -10.81 8.30
C THR A 85 -14.74 -9.47 8.98
N LEU A 86 -15.98 -9.00 9.02
CA LEU A 86 -16.39 -7.79 9.70
C LEU A 86 -17.56 -8.12 10.61
N GLN A 87 -17.50 -7.67 11.85
CA GLN A 87 -18.55 -7.85 12.84
C GLN A 87 -18.84 -6.52 13.52
N ARG A 88 -20.11 -6.13 13.56
CA ARG A 88 -20.55 -5.02 14.40
C ARG A 88 -20.52 -5.46 15.86
N VAL A 89 -19.85 -4.68 16.70
CA VAL A 89 -19.75 -4.92 18.15
C VAL A 89 -20.12 -3.62 18.85
N GLU A 90 -21.22 -3.63 19.60
CA GLU A 90 -21.80 -2.41 20.20
C GLU A 90 -21.99 -1.31 19.14
N ASP A 91 -21.38 -0.14 19.34
CA ASP A 91 -21.42 0.99 18.42
C ASP A 91 -20.24 1.00 17.42
N GLY A 92 -19.41 -0.05 17.39
CA GLY A 92 -18.22 -0.15 16.55
C GLY A 92 -18.21 -1.32 15.57
N LEU A 93 -17.08 -1.46 14.88
CA LEU A 93 -16.83 -2.47 13.86
C LEU A 93 -15.44 -3.10 14.10
N THR A 94 -15.40 -4.43 14.21
CA THR A 94 -14.16 -5.19 14.31
C THR A 94 -14.04 -6.16 13.14
N GLY A 95 -12.83 -6.63 12.84
CA GLY A 95 -12.66 -7.56 11.75
C GLY A 95 -11.28 -8.13 11.57
N ILE A 96 -11.15 -9.01 10.58
CA ILE A 96 -9.89 -9.58 10.13
C ILE A 96 -9.83 -9.42 8.62
N LEU A 97 -8.75 -8.83 8.11
CA LEU A 97 -8.46 -8.71 6.69
C LEU A 97 -7.19 -9.48 6.37
N LYS A 98 -7.28 -10.43 5.45
CA LYS A 98 -6.14 -11.10 4.83
C LYS A 98 -6.18 -10.86 3.33
N LEU A 99 -5.06 -10.41 2.77
CA LEU A 99 -4.91 -10.24 1.33
C LEU A 99 -3.51 -10.70 0.93
N ASN A 100 -3.45 -11.63 -0.03
CA ASN A 100 -2.24 -12.01 -0.71
C ASN A 100 -2.43 -11.74 -2.20
N MET A 101 -1.62 -10.86 -2.75
CA MET A 101 -1.67 -10.48 -4.15
C MET A 101 -0.28 -10.64 -4.74
N ASP A 102 -0.15 -11.42 -5.82
CA ASP A 102 1.10 -11.58 -6.54
C ASP A 102 0.98 -11.01 -7.96
N LYS A 103 1.87 -10.07 -8.29
CA LYS A 103 2.06 -9.51 -9.64
C LYS A 103 0.77 -9.07 -10.32
N PHE A 104 -0.12 -8.44 -9.56
CA PHE A 104 -1.32 -7.84 -10.11
C PHE A 104 -0.98 -6.64 -10.99
N ASP A 105 -1.59 -6.55 -12.18
CA ASP A 105 -1.48 -5.36 -13.04
C ASP A 105 -2.38 -4.25 -12.49
N TYR A 106 -1.80 -3.32 -11.72
CA TYR A 106 -2.56 -2.18 -11.19
C TYR A 106 -3.03 -1.22 -12.29
N GLY A 107 -2.49 -1.32 -13.51
CA GLY A 107 -2.96 -0.60 -14.68
C GLY A 107 -4.42 -0.90 -15.02
N VAL A 108 -4.91 -2.11 -14.69
CA VAL A 108 -6.33 -2.50 -14.83
C VAL A 108 -7.23 -1.55 -14.04
N LEU A 109 -6.86 -1.20 -12.80
CA LEU A 109 -7.66 -0.31 -11.95
C LEU A 109 -7.71 1.12 -12.52
N TYR A 110 -6.59 1.59 -13.08
CA TYR A 110 -6.57 2.89 -13.74
C TYR A 110 -7.40 2.89 -15.03
N ARG A 111 -7.37 1.81 -15.81
CA ARG A 111 -8.16 1.67 -17.03
C ARG A 111 -9.65 1.51 -16.75
N TYR A 112 -10.02 0.94 -15.61
CA TYR A 112 -11.41 0.91 -15.14
C TYR A 112 -11.98 2.31 -14.95
N ILE A 113 -11.22 3.23 -14.35
CA ILE A 113 -11.65 4.62 -14.11
C ILE A 113 -11.46 5.49 -15.37
N LYS A 114 -10.33 5.32 -16.06
CA LYS A 114 -9.95 6.06 -17.27
C LYS A 114 -9.52 5.08 -18.37
N PRO A 115 -10.44 4.66 -19.27
CA PRO A 115 -10.19 3.62 -20.28
C PRO A 115 -8.94 3.82 -21.16
N ASP A 116 -8.62 5.08 -21.50
CA ASP A 116 -7.46 5.43 -22.33
C ASP A 116 -6.15 5.56 -21.54
N SER A 117 -6.16 5.20 -20.26
CA SER A 117 -4.97 5.23 -19.41
C SER A 117 -3.88 4.32 -19.97
N THR A 118 -2.67 4.86 -20.08
CA THR A 118 -1.46 4.11 -20.42
C THR A 118 -0.68 3.68 -19.18
N TYR A 119 -1.23 3.86 -17.97
CA TYR A 119 -0.59 3.41 -16.74
C TYR A 119 -0.53 1.89 -16.70
N ASP A 120 0.64 1.39 -16.34
CA ASP A 120 0.96 -0.03 -16.33
C ASP A 120 2.07 -0.30 -15.31
N GLY A 121 1.94 -1.40 -14.59
CA GLY A 121 2.93 -1.88 -13.64
C GLY A 121 2.36 -3.00 -12.79
N LEU A 122 3.25 -3.67 -12.08
CA LEU A 122 2.90 -4.80 -11.24
C LEU A 122 2.95 -4.40 -9.77
N ILE A 123 2.07 -5.01 -8.97
CA ILE A 123 2.10 -4.91 -7.51
C ILE A 123 1.94 -6.31 -6.91
N SER A 124 2.75 -6.61 -5.88
CA SER A 124 2.48 -7.72 -4.97
C SER A 124 2.28 -7.18 -3.56
N THR A 125 1.33 -7.72 -2.80
CA THR A 125 1.03 -7.31 -1.42
C THR A 125 0.76 -8.51 -0.52
N ARG A 126 1.15 -8.41 0.75
CA ARG A 126 0.71 -9.31 1.83
C ARG A 126 0.15 -8.45 2.96
N VAL A 127 -1.12 -8.63 3.28
CA VAL A 127 -1.82 -7.89 4.32
C VAL A 127 -2.40 -8.90 5.29
N ASN A 128 -2.19 -8.67 6.58
CA ASN A 128 -2.83 -9.43 7.64
C ASN A 128 -3.12 -8.47 8.80
N LEU A 129 -4.39 -8.06 8.91
CA LEU A 129 -4.82 -7.04 9.85
C LEU A 129 -5.96 -7.54 10.71
N ASN A 130 -5.86 -7.29 12.02
CA ASN A 130 -7.00 -7.20 12.91
C ASN A 130 -7.47 -5.76 12.87
N LEU A 131 -8.71 -5.54 12.45
CA LEU A 131 -9.33 -4.22 12.28
C LEU A 131 -10.20 -3.91 13.49
N ALA A 132 -10.21 -2.64 13.89
CA ALA A 132 -11.06 -2.14 14.94
C ALA A 132 -11.25 -0.63 14.77
N GLY A 133 -12.50 -0.18 14.78
CA GLY A 133 -12.87 1.21 14.58
C GLY A 133 -14.35 1.44 14.90
N TYR A 134 -14.77 2.70 14.88
CA TYR A 134 -16.17 3.04 15.12
C TYR A 134 -17.05 2.89 13.86
N ASP A 135 -16.46 2.94 12.67
CA ASP A 135 -17.14 2.67 11.40
C ASP A 135 -16.19 2.07 10.36
N ALA A 136 -16.68 1.85 9.14
CA ALA A 136 -15.93 1.26 8.04
C ALA A 136 -14.74 2.12 7.56
N MET A 137 -14.80 3.45 7.70
CA MET A 137 -13.73 4.36 7.31
C MET A 137 -12.62 4.41 8.37
N HIS A 138 -12.93 4.05 9.61
CA HIS A 138 -12.05 4.13 10.77
C HIS A 138 -11.54 2.77 11.25
N LEU A 139 -11.67 1.73 10.42
CA LEU A 139 -11.26 0.36 10.73
C LEU A 139 -9.77 0.20 11.08
N LEU A 140 -8.96 1.21 10.74
CA LEU A 140 -7.52 1.23 11.03
C LEU A 140 -7.16 1.95 12.32
N ASP A 141 -8.09 2.65 12.97
CA ASP A 141 -7.83 3.47 14.16
C ASP A 141 -7.28 2.65 15.34
N HIS A 142 -7.72 1.40 15.47
CA HIS A 142 -7.22 0.47 16.49
C HIS A 142 -6.69 -0.83 15.87
N ALA A 143 -6.29 -0.78 14.60
CA ALA A 143 -5.84 -1.96 13.90
C ALA A 143 -4.46 -2.44 14.35
N ASN A 144 -4.22 -3.74 14.21
CA ASN A 144 -2.98 -4.42 14.53
C ASN A 144 -2.61 -5.44 13.45
N GLY A 145 -1.35 -5.50 13.04
CA GLY A 145 -0.89 -6.48 12.06
C GLY A 145 0.17 -5.94 11.10
N THR A 146 0.17 -6.43 9.86
CA THR A 146 1.20 -6.12 8.87
C THR A 146 0.63 -5.76 7.50
N ILE A 147 1.34 -4.87 6.80
CA ILE A 147 1.07 -4.47 5.41
C ILE A 147 2.39 -4.45 4.66
N ASP A 148 2.60 -5.43 3.80
CA ASP A 148 3.81 -5.53 3.00
C ASP A 148 3.46 -5.37 1.53
N PHE A 149 4.24 -4.59 0.78
CA PHE A 149 4.04 -4.46 -0.65
C PHE A 149 5.33 -4.22 -1.42
N VAL A 150 5.28 -4.57 -2.70
CA VAL A 150 6.29 -4.23 -3.69
C VAL A 150 5.59 -3.82 -4.99
N ILE A 151 6.09 -2.75 -5.60
CA ILE A 151 5.61 -2.24 -6.89
C ILE A 151 6.74 -2.23 -7.93
N TRP A 152 6.40 -2.57 -9.18
CA TRP A 152 7.26 -2.47 -10.35
C TRP A 152 6.54 -1.67 -11.45
N PRO A 153 6.76 -0.35 -11.52
CA PRO A 153 6.19 0.45 -12.57
C PRO A 153 6.76 0.07 -13.95
N LYS A 154 5.88 -0.10 -14.94
CA LYS A 154 6.29 -0.32 -16.34
C LYS A 154 6.12 0.94 -17.18
N LYS A 155 4.97 1.58 -17.08
CA LYS A 155 4.65 2.85 -17.76
C LYS A 155 3.99 3.80 -16.78
N ILE A 156 4.69 4.90 -16.53
CA ILE A 156 4.18 6.02 -15.78
C ILE A 156 3.84 7.12 -16.79
N GLY A 157 2.55 7.32 -17.06
CA GLY A 157 2.07 8.43 -17.89
C GLY A 157 2.39 9.80 -17.26
N ALA A 158 2.48 10.85 -18.09
CA ALA A 158 2.80 12.20 -17.64
C ALA A 158 1.72 12.83 -16.71
N GLY A 159 0.50 12.30 -16.72
CA GLY A 159 -0.69 12.87 -16.08
C GLY A 159 -0.96 12.43 -14.65
N ILE A 160 0.05 11.97 -13.91
CA ILE A 160 -0.14 11.47 -12.53
C ILE A 160 -0.72 12.53 -11.60
N LEU A 161 -0.55 13.81 -11.96
CA LEU A 161 -0.91 14.96 -11.14
C LEU A 161 -2.42 15.11 -10.86
N ASN A 162 -3.29 14.37 -11.56
CA ASN A 162 -4.73 14.64 -11.58
C ASN A 162 -5.62 13.55 -10.96
N ILE A 163 -5.08 12.56 -10.25
CA ILE A 163 -5.89 11.49 -9.64
C ILE A 163 -5.82 11.61 -8.11
N TRP A 164 -6.91 12.13 -7.54
CA TRP A 164 -7.40 12.03 -6.16
C TRP A 164 -6.35 11.86 -5.03
N SER A 165 -6.07 13.00 -4.38
CA SER A 165 -5.88 13.26 -2.94
C SER A 165 -4.96 12.42 -2.05
N VAL A 166 -4.37 11.30 -2.47
CA VAL A 166 -3.30 10.66 -1.67
C VAL A 166 -1.96 11.31 -2.05
N ASN A 167 -1.81 12.53 -1.55
CA ASN A 167 -0.74 13.48 -1.84
C ASN A 167 0.69 12.95 -1.56
N LEU A 168 0.85 11.81 -0.89
CA LEU A 168 2.16 11.27 -0.53
C LEU A 168 3.00 10.90 -1.78
N PHE A 169 2.43 10.15 -2.72
CA PHE A 169 3.15 9.75 -3.95
C PHE A 169 3.40 10.94 -4.86
N LEU A 170 2.43 11.86 -4.95
CA LEU A 170 2.56 13.12 -5.70
C LEU A 170 3.66 14.03 -5.15
N ALA A 171 3.91 14.02 -3.85
CA ALA A 171 4.92 14.86 -3.24
C ALA A 171 6.37 14.37 -3.52
N ILE A 172 6.56 13.06 -3.74
CA ILE A 172 7.88 12.47 -4.02
C ILE A 172 8.29 12.68 -5.49
N LEU A 173 7.32 12.63 -6.41
CA LEU A 173 7.58 12.62 -7.85
C LEU A 173 8.27 13.87 -8.43
N PRO A 174 7.98 15.11 -8.00
CA PRO A 174 8.73 16.28 -8.43
C PRO A 174 10.22 16.14 -8.17
N GLU A 175 10.60 15.55 -7.03
CA GLU A 175 12.00 15.35 -6.66
C GLU A 175 12.68 14.27 -7.50
N LEU A 176 11.94 13.22 -7.88
CA LEU A 176 12.40 12.22 -8.86
C LEU A 176 12.59 12.84 -10.25
N LYS A 177 11.65 13.70 -10.69
CA LYS A 177 11.71 14.42 -11.97
C LYS A 177 12.89 15.40 -12.02
N LYS A 178 13.13 16.20 -10.98
CA LYS A 178 14.31 17.11 -10.90
C LYS A 178 15.62 16.37 -11.08
N LYS A 179 15.71 15.12 -10.63
CA LYS A 179 16.90 14.28 -10.77
C LYS A 179 16.93 13.53 -12.11
N GLU A 180 15.89 13.64 -12.94
CA GLU A 180 15.62 12.83 -14.13
C GLU A 180 15.78 11.32 -13.83
N SER A 181 15.26 10.87 -12.70
CA SER A 181 15.34 9.48 -12.28
C SER A 181 14.01 8.77 -12.47
N LYS A 182 14.02 7.61 -13.13
CA LYS A 182 12.83 6.76 -13.29
C LYS A 182 12.73 5.76 -12.14
N LEU A 183 11.54 5.56 -11.59
CA LEU A 183 11.26 4.55 -10.57
C LEU A 183 11.33 3.16 -11.20
N ASN A 184 12.20 2.29 -10.67
CA ASN A 184 12.32 0.90 -11.10
C ASN A 184 11.42 0.00 -10.23
N CYS A 185 11.47 0.19 -8.92
CA CYS A 185 10.59 -0.48 -7.96
C CYS A 185 10.59 0.23 -6.60
N ALA A 186 9.60 -0.10 -5.78
CA ALA A 186 9.59 0.25 -4.37
C ALA A 186 9.01 -0.91 -3.56
N THR A 187 9.60 -1.18 -2.40
CA THR A 187 9.18 -2.20 -1.44
C THR A 187 9.01 -1.55 -0.08
N ALA A 188 7.94 -1.88 0.63
CA ALA A 188 7.77 -1.50 2.02
C ALA A 188 7.24 -2.67 2.83
N LEU A 189 7.77 -2.84 4.04
CA LEU A 189 7.30 -3.76 5.06
C LEU A 189 6.85 -2.92 6.24
N LEU A 190 5.56 -2.97 6.55
CA LEU A 190 4.93 -2.07 7.51
C LEU A 190 4.24 -2.86 8.60
N ASP A 191 4.38 -2.36 9.82
CA ASP A 191 3.69 -2.88 10.99
C ASP A 191 2.68 -1.84 11.46
N ILE A 192 1.52 -2.30 11.91
CA ILE A 192 0.53 -1.46 12.56
C ILE A 192 0.25 -2.00 13.95
N LYS A 193 0.25 -1.11 14.94
CA LYS A 193 -0.04 -1.42 16.33
C LYS A 193 -0.93 -0.33 16.91
N ASP A 194 -2.15 -0.71 17.28
CA ASP A 194 -3.18 0.20 17.79
C ASP A 194 -3.31 1.48 16.94
N GLY A 195 -3.44 1.30 15.63
CA GLY A 195 -3.57 2.41 14.68
C GLY A 195 -2.32 3.26 14.45
N GLN A 196 -1.18 2.91 15.04
CA GLN A 196 0.11 3.48 14.70
C GLN A 196 0.81 2.57 13.69
N LEU A 197 1.02 3.07 12.47
CA LEU A 197 1.77 2.39 11.43
C LEU A 197 3.21 2.92 11.36
N THR A 198 4.16 1.99 11.33
CA THR A 198 5.60 2.24 11.21
C THR A 198 6.22 1.28 10.18
N GLU A 199 7.37 1.64 9.62
CA GLU A 199 8.16 0.74 8.78
C GLU A 199 9.03 -0.23 9.58
N GLU A 200 9.16 -1.45 9.07
CA GLU A 200 10.35 -2.29 9.24
C GLU A 200 11.36 -2.00 8.10
N LEU A 201 10.86 -1.74 6.89
CA LEU A 201 11.68 -1.42 5.72
C LEU A 201 10.91 -0.51 4.77
N ILE A 202 11.59 0.51 4.24
CA ILE A 202 11.22 1.16 2.99
C ILE A 202 12.45 1.13 2.10
N PHE A 203 12.31 0.60 0.89
CA PHE A 203 13.36 0.57 -0.12
C PHE A 203 12.82 1.00 -1.48
N ILE A 204 13.44 1.99 -2.10
CA ILE A 204 13.02 2.53 -3.38
C ILE A 204 14.21 2.55 -4.33
N ASP A 205 14.09 1.87 -5.46
CA ASP A 205 15.11 1.85 -6.49
C ASP A 205 14.73 2.72 -7.69
N THR A 206 15.66 3.55 -8.14
CA THR A 206 15.48 4.37 -9.34
C THR A 206 16.72 4.28 -10.24
N THR A 207 16.65 4.85 -11.44
CA THR A 207 17.78 4.81 -12.38
C THR A 207 19.07 5.44 -11.85
N LYS A 208 19.00 6.50 -11.03
CA LYS A 208 20.19 7.27 -10.59
C LYS A 208 20.46 7.18 -9.08
N ILE A 209 19.44 6.90 -8.28
CA ILE A 209 19.53 6.83 -6.82
C ILE A 209 18.76 5.61 -6.29
N TRP A 210 19.08 5.16 -5.10
CA TRP A 210 18.19 4.35 -4.28
C TRP A 210 17.84 5.14 -3.02
N MET A 211 16.73 4.82 -2.37
CA MET A 211 16.29 5.53 -1.17
C MET A 211 15.83 4.52 -0.13
N GLU A 212 16.14 4.83 1.12
CA GLU A 212 15.47 4.27 2.29
C GLU A 212 14.54 5.32 2.87
N GLY A 213 13.67 4.93 3.79
CA GLY A 213 12.84 5.90 4.46
C GLY A 213 12.23 5.40 5.75
N ASN A 214 11.67 6.36 6.45
CA ASN A 214 10.84 6.13 7.61
C ASN A 214 9.42 6.62 7.31
N VAL A 215 8.42 5.96 7.87
CA VAL A 215 6.99 6.32 7.83
C VAL A 215 6.41 6.21 9.23
N ASP A 216 5.73 7.26 9.64
CA ASP A 216 4.95 7.29 10.87
C ASP A 216 3.55 7.77 10.49
N ILE A 217 2.58 6.88 10.57
CA ILE A 217 1.18 7.18 10.30
C ILE A 217 0.36 6.85 11.54
N ASN A 218 -0.32 7.86 12.06
CA ASN A 218 -1.27 7.70 13.14
C ASN A 218 -2.68 7.82 12.57
N PHE A 219 -3.41 6.69 12.50
CA PHE A 219 -4.78 6.66 11.96
C PHE A 219 -5.77 7.46 12.83
N PRO A 220 -5.82 7.28 14.17
CA PRO A 220 -6.72 8.05 15.05
C PRO A 220 -6.56 9.58 14.95
N GLU A 221 -5.32 10.06 14.82
CA GLU A 221 -5.02 11.49 14.72
C GLU A 221 -4.96 12.00 13.26
N GLU A 222 -5.17 11.10 12.28
CA GLU A 222 -5.00 11.33 10.85
C GLU A 222 -3.66 11.98 10.48
N LYS A 223 -2.55 11.64 11.16
CA LYS A 223 -1.23 12.25 10.93
C LYS A 223 -0.36 11.36 10.07
N VAL A 224 0.36 11.98 9.14
CA VAL A 224 1.35 11.32 8.29
C VAL A 224 2.67 12.05 8.38
N GLU A 225 3.73 11.30 8.60
CA GLU A 225 5.11 11.75 8.46
C GLU A 225 5.92 10.71 7.68
N VAL A 226 6.59 11.15 6.62
CA VAL A 226 7.48 10.30 5.83
C VAL A 226 8.79 11.02 5.60
N THR A 227 9.91 10.34 5.83
CA THR A 227 11.23 10.87 5.49
C THR A 227 11.98 9.88 4.62
N LEU A 228 12.44 10.32 3.44
CA LEU A 228 13.23 9.51 2.51
C LEU A 228 14.67 10.01 2.45
N TYR A 229 15.61 9.08 2.40
CA TYR A 229 17.04 9.31 2.46
C TYR A 229 17.68 8.82 1.15
N PRO A 230 17.90 9.73 0.18
CA PRO A 230 18.41 9.34 -1.11
C PRO A 230 19.91 9.09 -1.10
N THR A 231 20.34 7.97 -1.68
CA THR A 231 21.75 7.59 -1.89
C THR A 231 22.05 7.44 -3.39
N ALA A 232 23.12 8.07 -3.87
CA ALA A 232 23.50 8.06 -5.28
C ALA A 232 24.14 6.73 -5.68
N LYS A 233 23.75 6.19 -6.83
CA LYS A 233 24.38 4.98 -7.39
C LYS A 233 25.74 5.24 -8.02
N LYS A 234 26.04 6.49 -8.38
CA LYS A 234 27.32 6.94 -8.91
C LYS A 234 27.85 8.07 -8.05
N ALA A 235 29.14 8.03 -7.72
CA ALA A 235 29.79 9.08 -6.96
C ALA A 235 29.64 10.43 -7.67
N LYS A 236 29.09 11.42 -6.95
CA LYS A 236 29.12 12.82 -7.35
C LYS A 236 30.03 13.55 -6.39
N ILE A 237 31.06 14.20 -6.91
CA ILE A 237 32.15 14.79 -6.11
C ILE A 237 31.65 15.92 -5.18
N PHE A 238 30.46 16.49 -5.43
CA PHE A 238 29.94 17.65 -4.67
C PHE A 238 28.41 17.63 -4.41
N GLY A 239 27.75 16.47 -4.46
CA GLY A 239 26.28 16.40 -4.35
C GLY A 239 25.80 16.07 -2.93
N LEU A 240 25.41 17.08 -2.13
CA LEU A 240 24.67 16.82 -0.88
C LEU A 240 23.29 16.23 -1.21
N GLN A 241 23.01 15.03 -0.71
CA GLN A 241 21.72 14.38 -0.93
C GLN A 241 20.77 14.75 0.20
N VAL A 242 20.01 15.81 -0.02
CA VAL A 242 19.05 16.32 0.96
C VAL A 242 17.92 15.30 1.15
N PRO A 243 17.59 14.92 2.40
CA PRO A 243 16.42 14.08 2.68
C PRO A 243 15.13 14.75 2.22
N ILE A 244 14.14 13.93 1.87
CA ILE A 244 12.81 14.39 1.50
C ILE A 244 11.90 14.14 2.69
N ARG A 245 11.31 15.18 3.28
CA ARG A 245 10.37 15.04 4.39
C ARG A 245 8.99 15.54 4.01
N LEU A 246 7.99 14.70 4.28
CA LEU A 246 6.57 14.93 4.03
C LEU A 246 5.86 14.86 5.37
N LYS A 247 5.02 15.85 5.67
CA LYS A 247 4.27 15.89 6.92
C LYS A 247 2.93 16.58 6.72
N GLY A 248 1.86 15.98 7.22
CA GLY A 248 0.53 16.56 7.14
C GLY A 248 -0.55 15.66 7.70
N SER A 249 -1.80 15.93 7.32
CA SER A 249 -2.94 15.06 7.60
C SER A 249 -3.37 14.27 6.36
N PHE A 250 -4.28 13.30 6.49
CA PHE A 250 -4.82 12.56 5.33
C PHE A 250 -5.47 13.47 4.28
N SER A 251 -6.06 14.59 4.70
CA SER A 251 -6.71 15.58 3.83
C SER A 251 -5.78 16.69 3.34
N ASP A 252 -4.61 16.88 3.97
CA ASP A 252 -3.64 17.93 3.65
C ASP A 252 -2.20 17.46 3.92
N ILE A 253 -1.64 16.65 3.00
CA ILE A 253 -0.22 16.29 3.01
C ILE A 253 0.58 17.37 2.28
N GLY A 254 1.37 18.13 3.03
CA GLY A 254 2.26 19.16 2.50
C GLY A 254 3.75 18.78 2.59
N VAL A 255 4.56 19.31 1.68
CA VAL A 255 6.02 19.32 1.81
C VAL A 255 6.40 20.49 2.76
N LYS A 256 6.31 20.27 4.08
CA LYS A 256 6.72 21.28 5.08
C LYS A 256 8.16 20.99 5.52
N VAL A 257 9.10 21.83 5.11
CA VAL A 257 10.52 21.60 5.39
C VAL A 257 11.13 22.82 6.07
N LYS A 258 11.57 22.67 7.32
CA LYS A 258 12.51 23.59 7.97
C LYS A 258 13.94 23.04 7.81
N PRO A 259 14.92 23.82 7.32
CA PRO A 259 16.27 23.32 7.02
C PRO A 259 17.00 22.67 8.22
N PHE A 260 16.74 23.15 9.44
CA PHE A 260 17.40 22.66 10.65
C PHE A 260 16.89 21.26 11.08
N ASP A 261 15.59 21.00 10.90
CA ASP A 261 14.96 19.72 11.25
C ASP A 261 15.39 18.59 10.31
N LEU A 262 15.76 18.91 9.06
CA LEU A 262 16.34 17.97 8.09
C LEU A 262 17.73 17.47 8.53
N VAL A 263 18.57 18.37 9.04
CA VAL A 263 19.95 18.02 9.45
C VAL A 263 19.94 17.08 10.65
N LYS A 264 19.05 17.33 11.63
CA LYS A 264 18.91 16.46 12.80
C LYS A 264 18.36 15.08 12.43
N ALA A 265 17.32 15.01 11.59
CA ALA A 265 16.77 13.74 11.10
C ALA A 265 17.81 12.93 10.29
N TYR A 266 18.59 13.61 9.45
CA TYR A 266 19.68 13.00 8.70
C TYR A 266 20.79 12.44 9.59
N ALA A 267 21.18 13.19 10.63
CA ALA A 267 22.18 12.74 11.58
C ALA A 267 21.71 11.51 12.35
N SER A 268 20.49 11.51 12.90
CA SER A 268 19.92 10.36 13.61
C SER A 268 19.76 9.13 12.71
N PHE A 269 19.44 9.35 11.43
CA PHE A 269 19.30 8.27 10.44
C PHE A 269 20.63 7.63 10.09
N ILE A 270 21.67 8.41 9.77
CA ILE A 270 22.98 7.84 9.44
C ILE A 270 23.61 7.10 10.63
N THR A 271 23.29 7.52 11.85
CA THR A 271 23.74 6.86 13.08
C THR A 271 22.85 5.69 13.50
N SER A 272 21.74 5.42 12.80
CA SER A 272 20.87 4.29 13.11
C SER A 272 21.64 2.98 12.94
N PRO A 273 21.57 2.06 13.92
CA PRO A 273 22.16 0.73 13.80
C PRO A 273 21.66 -0.05 12.58
N LEU A 274 20.48 0.29 12.03
CA LEU A 274 19.92 -0.37 10.86
C LEU A 274 20.48 0.19 9.53
N HIS A 275 20.79 1.49 9.45
CA HIS A 275 21.18 2.12 8.17
C HIS A 275 22.65 2.00 7.83
N ALA A 276 23.55 2.08 8.80
CA ALA A 276 24.98 1.96 8.51
C ALA A 276 25.33 0.60 7.88
N PRO A 277 24.80 -0.54 8.36
CA PRO A 277 24.91 -1.84 7.71
C PRO A 277 24.27 -1.85 6.32
N PHE A 278 23.01 -1.45 6.20
CA PHE A 278 22.28 -1.48 4.93
C PHE A 278 23.01 -0.68 3.83
N ARG A 279 23.46 0.54 4.15
CA ARG A 279 24.26 1.36 3.24
C ARG A 279 25.58 0.70 2.85
N ARG A 280 26.24 -0.06 3.72
CA ARG A 280 27.49 -0.78 3.40
C ARG A 280 27.23 -1.94 2.44
N ALA A 281 26.12 -2.65 2.62
CA ALA A 281 25.73 -3.79 1.78
C ALA A 281 25.28 -3.36 0.38
N PHE A 282 24.48 -2.29 0.29
CA PHE A 282 23.91 -1.79 -0.97
C PHE A 282 24.77 -0.71 -1.64
N GLY A 283 25.51 0.08 -0.88
CA GLY A 283 26.38 1.16 -1.39
C GLY A 283 27.66 0.67 -2.06
N LYS A 284 28.12 -0.56 -1.80
CA LYS A 284 29.26 -1.17 -2.52
C LYS A 284 28.84 -1.93 -3.79
N LYS A 285 27.56 -2.29 -3.93
CA LYS A 285 27.01 -2.95 -5.13
C LYS A 285 26.59 -1.95 -6.21
N THR A 286 27.34 -0.85 -6.34
CA THR A 286 27.12 0.20 -7.35
C THR A 286 27.60 -0.31 -8.71
N GLY A 287 26.79 -1.18 -9.31
CA GLY A 287 27.01 -1.83 -10.60
C GLY A 287 25.85 -2.78 -10.87
N ASP A 288 24.74 -2.20 -11.32
CA ASP A 288 23.59 -2.84 -11.94
C ASP A 288 22.56 -3.59 -11.07
N ASN A 289 21.31 -3.13 -11.25
CA ASN A 289 20.02 -3.75 -10.94
C ASN A 289 19.69 -4.11 -9.48
N LEU A 290 19.71 -3.11 -8.59
CA LEU A 290 19.11 -3.21 -7.25
C LEU A 290 17.61 -3.58 -7.27
N SER A 291 16.92 -3.46 -8.41
CA SER A 291 15.51 -3.82 -8.51
C SER A 291 15.23 -5.32 -8.32
N VAL A 292 16.25 -6.18 -8.48
CA VAL A 292 16.15 -7.61 -8.17
C VAL A 292 15.87 -7.79 -6.67
N PHE A 293 16.39 -6.91 -5.82
CA PHE A 293 16.16 -6.98 -4.38
C PHE A 293 14.74 -6.60 -3.99
N CYS A 294 14.05 -5.71 -4.71
CA CYS A 294 12.70 -5.29 -4.33
C CYS A 294 11.74 -6.47 -4.13
N GLY A 295 11.79 -7.47 -5.02
CA GLY A 295 10.96 -8.68 -4.87
C GLY A 295 11.40 -9.57 -3.72
N GLN A 296 12.71 -9.73 -3.51
CA GLN A 296 13.26 -10.53 -2.41
C GLN A 296 12.97 -9.90 -1.04
N LEU A 297 13.05 -8.57 -0.96
CA LEU A 297 12.79 -7.78 0.25
C LEU A 297 11.33 -7.83 0.71
N LEU A 298 10.39 -8.27 -0.15
CA LEU A 298 9.02 -8.53 0.29
C LEU A 298 8.97 -9.70 1.29
N ASP A 299 9.95 -10.61 1.27
CA ASP A 299 10.08 -11.66 2.28
C ASP A 299 10.83 -11.14 3.51
N ARG A 300 10.09 -10.93 4.60
CA ARG A 300 10.64 -10.54 5.92
C ARG A 300 11.74 -11.49 6.41
N ASN A 301 11.67 -12.78 6.10
CA ASN A 301 12.73 -13.72 6.49
C ASN A 301 14.03 -13.46 5.73
N PHE A 302 13.92 -13.14 4.43
CA PHE A 302 15.06 -12.74 3.62
C PHE A 302 15.67 -11.43 4.13
N LEU A 303 14.85 -10.43 4.46
CA LEU A 303 15.31 -9.18 5.07
C LEU A 303 16.08 -9.45 6.36
N LYS A 304 15.51 -10.22 7.29
CA LYS A 304 16.14 -10.54 8.57
C LYS A 304 17.48 -11.25 8.37
N ALA A 305 17.52 -12.29 7.53
CA ALA A 305 18.75 -13.01 7.24
C ALA A 305 19.83 -12.10 6.62
N MET A 306 19.42 -11.16 5.76
CA MET A 306 20.31 -10.16 5.19
C MET A 306 20.84 -9.20 6.26
N LEU A 307 19.98 -8.65 7.13
CA LEU A 307 20.40 -7.74 8.20
C LEU A 307 21.37 -8.42 9.18
N ASP A 308 21.06 -9.65 9.62
CA ASP A 308 21.90 -10.46 10.50
C ASP A 308 23.30 -10.70 9.89
N GLU A 309 23.37 -10.95 8.58
CA GLU A 309 24.64 -11.15 7.87
C GLU A 309 25.47 -9.86 7.78
N ILE A 310 24.82 -8.69 7.66
CA ILE A 310 25.53 -7.42 7.61
C ILE A 310 26.02 -7.01 9.00
N GLU A 311 25.23 -7.24 10.04
CA GLU A 311 25.63 -7.01 11.44
C GLU A 311 26.92 -7.77 11.76
N LYS A 312 26.99 -9.06 11.41
CA LYS A 312 28.20 -9.90 11.58
C LYS A 312 29.44 -9.38 10.83
N ARG A 313 29.25 -8.67 9.71
CA ARG A 313 30.34 -8.14 8.88
C ARG A 313 30.72 -6.70 9.24
N THR A 314 30.02 -6.08 10.17
CA THR A 314 30.30 -4.73 10.63
C THR A 314 31.29 -4.83 11.78
N PRO A 315 32.54 -4.36 11.62
CA PRO A 315 33.52 -4.45 12.69
C PRO A 315 32.99 -3.73 13.93
N THR A 316 33.13 -4.37 15.07
CA THR A 316 32.78 -3.77 16.35
C THR A 316 33.61 -2.51 16.59
N ILE A 317 33.13 -1.62 17.46
CA ILE A 317 33.88 -0.42 17.84
C ILE A 317 35.32 -0.80 18.26
N ASP A 318 35.46 -1.87 19.04
CA ASP A 318 36.76 -2.37 19.52
C ASP A 318 37.68 -2.89 18.40
N GLU A 319 37.13 -3.40 17.30
CA GLU A 319 37.89 -3.86 16.13
C GLU A 319 38.29 -2.72 15.19
N MET A 320 37.60 -1.59 15.22
CA MET A 320 37.96 -0.40 14.42
C MET A 320 39.07 0.45 15.04
N TYR A 321 39.31 0.30 16.35
CA TYR A 321 40.35 1.04 17.10
C TYR A 321 41.63 0.22 17.39
N LYS A 322 41.76 -0.97 16.78
CA LYS A 322 43.01 -1.74 16.73
C LYS A 322 43.70 -1.56 15.38
#